data_AF-A0A7V9I8K0-F1
#
_entry.id   AF-A0A7V9I8K0-F1
#
_cell.length_a   1.000
_cell.length_b   1.000
_cell.length_c   1.000
_cell.angle_alpha   90.00
_cell.angle_beta   90.00
_cell.angle_gamma   90.00
#
_symmetry.space_group_name_H-M   'P 1'
#
loop_
_entity.id
_entity.type
_entity.pdbx_description
1 polymer ?
#
loop_
_entity_poly.entity_id
_entity_poly.type
_entity_poly.pdbx_seq_one_letter_code
_entity_poly.pdbx_strand_id
1 'polypeptide(L)'
;FCVLSGGASALWTLPVAGVSLEDVQAVTGALLGAGATIGELNAVRKHLSRIAGGQLARALGPARLVTLAISDVVGSRPDVIGSGPTVPDSTTYGDALAVVETRRVNPPHAVWEHLRAGADGLVPETPKPDQRDVRPHLYCVVADNLVALRGAEAAARDRGYRTLVITTRLEGEAREVGSFVAGLAVSVLHDGLPFGPPAALLLGGETTVHLRGNGHGGRNQELALAAALALDGVPDVLVASLGTDGTDGPTNAAGGIVSGATLPHGRDLGLHARDFLERNDAYHYLEATGGLLITGPTGTNVNDVVLVLARSSDVGTNVAAAEIRPGAMSQVSRDEGESQ
;
A
#
# COMPACT_ATOMS: atom_id res chain seq x y z
N PHE A 1 19.46 2.58 -18.34
CA PHE A 1 18.79 2.64 -17.02
C PHE A 1 17.32 2.32 -17.21
N CYS A 2 16.72 1.59 -16.29
CA CYS A 2 15.28 1.37 -16.19
C CYS A 2 14.83 1.95 -14.84
N VAL A 3 13.91 2.91 -14.85
CA VAL A 3 13.37 3.51 -13.62
C VAL A 3 11.93 3.04 -13.51
N LEU A 4 11.62 2.32 -12.45
CA LEU A 4 10.34 1.67 -12.22
C LEU A 4 9.65 2.26 -10.99
N SER A 5 8.34 2.43 -11.09
CA SER A 5 7.46 2.82 -9.99
C SER A 5 6.14 2.06 -10.11
N GLY A 6 5.26 2.28 -9.13
CA GLY A 6 3.87 1.83 -9.18
C GLY A 6 3.16 2.21 -10.49
N GLY A 7 2.22 1.36 -10.92
CA GLY A 7 1.45 1.56 -12.15
C GLY A 7 2.14 1.14 -13.46
N ALA A 8 3.44 0.79 -13.45
CA ALA A 8 4.18 0.34 -14.64
C ALA A 8 3.49 -0.82 -15.38
N SER A 9 2.85 -1.71 -14.63
CA SER A 9 2.02 -2.82 -15.11
C SER A 9 0.95 -2.43 -16.14
N ALA A 10 0.35 -1.25 -16.00
CA ALA A 10 -0.69 -0.76 -16.91
C ALA A 10 -0.09 0.18 -17.96
N LEU A 11 0.78 1.10 -17.53
CA LEU A 11 1.41 2.12 -18.39
C LEU A 11 2.36 1.53 -19.43
N TRP A 12 2.98 0.39 -19.15
CA TRP A 12 4.02 -0.21 -19.98
C TRP A 12 3.66 -1.61 -20.47
N THR A 13 2.53 -1.70 -21.17
CA THR A 13 1.98 -2.95 -21.71
C THR A 13 2.28 -3.08 -23.21
N LEU A 14 2.90 -4.19 -23.60
CA LEU A 14 3.07 -4.57 -25.01
C LEU A 14 2.68 -6.05 -25.15
N PRO A 15 1.46 -6.35 -25.61
CA PRO A 15 1.03 -7.72 -25.81
C PRO A 15 1.92 -8.49 -26.80
N VAL A 16 1.95 -9.81 -26.67
CA VAL A 16 2.54 -10.74 -27.64
C VAL A 16 1.83 -10.64 -29.00
N ALA A 17 2.54 -11.02 -30.06
CA ALA A 17 1.96 -11.00 -31.41
C ALA A 17 0.72 -11.90 -31.48
N GLY A 18 -0.35 -11.39 -32.10
CA GLY A 18 -1.63 -12.09 -32.21
C GLY A 18 -2.61 -11.87 -31.06
N VAL A 19 -2.17 -11.29 -29.94
CA VAL A 19 -3.03 -10.93 -28.80
C VAL A 19 -3.21 -9.41 -28.75
N SER A 20 -4.46 -8.94 -28.71
CA SER A 20 -4.76 -7.50 -28.62
C SER A 20 -4.67 -6.97 -27.18
N LEU A 21 -4.68 -5.64 -27.01
CA LEU A 21 -4.74 -5.05 -25.67
C LEU A 21 -6.09 -5.35 -25.02
N GLU A 22 -7.16 -5.32 -25.80
CA GLU A 22 -8.52 -5.65 -25.39
C GLU A 22 -8.60 -7.10 -24.88
N ASP A 23 -7.88 -8.04 -25.51
CA ASP A 23 -7.81 -9.41 -25.05
C ASP A 23 -7.14 -9.52 -23.67
N VAL A 24 -6.02 -8.80 -23.47
CA VAL A 24 -5.31 -8.75 -22.19
C VAL A 24 -6.18 -8.13 -21.10
N GLN A 25 -6.92 -7.06 -21.42
CA GLN A 25 -7.88 -6.44 -20.50
C GLN A 25 -9.00 -7.40 -20.13
N ALA A 26 -9.58 -8.12 -21.10
CA ALA A 26 -10.66 -9.06 -20.88
C ALA A 26 -10.25 -10.21 -19.95
N VAL A 27 -9.10 -10.86 -20.20
CA VAL A 27 -8.62 -11.95 -19.33
C VAL A 27 -8.22 -11.43 -17.95
N THR A 28 -7.61 -10.26 -17.86
CA THR A 28 -7.24 -9.63 -16.57
C THR A 28 -8.48 -9.34 -15.73
N GLY A 29 -9.51 -8.74 -16.34
CA GLY A 29 -10.78 -8.44 -15.67
C GLY A 29 -11.51 -9.71 -15.21
N ALA A 30 -11.53 -10.75 -16.04
CA ALA A 30 -12.13 -12.03 -15.69
C ALA A 30 -11.40 -12.72 -14.53
N LEU A 31 -10.06 -12.70 -14.51
CA LEU A 31 -9.26 -13.26 -13.41
C LEU A 31 -9.49 -12.51 -12.10
N LEU A 32 -9.54 -11.18 -12.14
CA LEU A 32 -9.86 -10.36 -10.96
C LEU A 32 -11.27 -10.67 -10.45
N GLY A 33 -12.26 -10.75 -11.34
CA GLY A 33 -13.64 -11.14 -10.99
C GLY A 33 -13.75 -12.54 -10.40
N ALA A 34 -12.83 -13.44 -10.77
CA ALA A 34 -12.72 -14.80 -10.22
C ALA A 34 -11.88 -14.88 -8.92
N GLY A 35 -11.47 -13.73 -8.36
CA GLY A 35 -10.67 -13.67 -7.14
C GLY A 35 -9.27 -14.26 -7.30
N ALA A 36 -8.65 -14.16 -8.48
CA ALA A 36 -7.26 -14.53 -8.68
C ALA A 36 -6.34 -13.68 -7.79
N THR A 37 -5.37 -14.34 -7.16
CA THR A 37 -4.32 -13.68 -6.41
C THR A 37 -3.41 -12.89 -7.35
N ILE A 38 -2.65 -11.93 -6.79
CA ILE A 38 -1.69 -11.15 -7.57
C ILE A 38 -0.61 -12.02 -8.23
N GLY A 39 -0.23 -13.13 -7.57
CA GLY A 39 0.73 -14.10 -8.12
C GLY A 39 0.20 -14.81 -9.35
N GLU A 40 -1.04 -15.32 -9.28
CA GLU A 40 -1.71 -15.98 -10.40
C GLU A 40 -1.96 -15.01 -11.56
N LEU A 41 -2.41 -13.80 -11.25
CA LEU A 41 -2.63 -12.76 -12.26
C LEU A 41 -1.31 -12.42 -12.99
N ASN A 42 -0.22 -12.27 -12.23
CA ASN A 42 1.09 -12.00 -12.83
C ASN A 42 1.64 -13.18 -13.63
N ALA A 43 1.36 -14.42 -13.23
CA ALA A 43 1.72 -15.59 -14.03
C ALA A 43 1.10 -15.47 -15.44
N VAL A 44 -0.20 -15.21 -15.55
CA VAL A 44 -0.86 -15.04 -16.86
C VAL A 44 -0.34 -13.80 -17.60
N ARG A 45 -0.28 -12.63 -16.94
CA ARG A 45 0.11 -11.37 -17.58
C ARG A 45 1.54 -11.38 -18.13
N LYS A 46 2.49 -12.01 -17.44
CA LYS A 46 3.88 -12.13 -17.92
C LYS A 46 3.97 -12.94 -19.22
N HIS A 47 3.20 -14.02 -19.34
CA HIS A 47 3.16 -14.90 -20.52
C HIS A 47 2.38 -14.32 -21.70
N LEU A 48 1.71 -13.18 -21.52
CA LEU A 48 1.05 -12.42 -22.58
C LEU A 48 1.79 -11.13 -22.96
N SER A 49 2.95 -10.87 -22.34
CA SER A 49 3.69 -9.62 -22.49
C SER A 49 5.04 -9.81 -23.17
N ARG A 50 5.41 -8.84 -24.00
CA ARG A 50 6.75 -8.71 -24.59
C ARG A 50 7.71 -7.89 -23.72
N ILE A 51 7.26 -7.40 -22.56
CA ILE A 51 8.04 -6.53 -21.66
C ILE A 51 8.18 -7.15 -20.26
N ALA A 52 7.09 -7.64 -19.69
CA ALA A 52 7.06 -8.19 -18.33
C ALA A 52 7.82 -9.52 -18.22
N GLY A 53 8.06 -9.98 -16.98
CA GLY A 53 8.67 -11.29 -16.72
C GLY A 53 10.06 -11.45 -17.32
N GLY A 54 10.89 -10.41 -17.27
CA GLY A 54 12.27 -10.42 -17.77
C GLY A 54 12.41 -10.16 -19.27
N GLN A 55 11.31 -10.01 -20.01
CA GLN A 55 11.35 -9.88 -21.47
C GLN A 55 12.04 -8.59 -21.93
N LEU A 56 11.93 -7.49 -21.17
CA LEU A 56 12.70 -6.28 -21.46
C LEU A 56 14.21 -6.53 -21.31
N ALA A 57 14.64 -7.19 -20.23
CA ALA A 57 16.05 -7.55 -20.08
C ALA A 57 16.52 -8.45 -21.22
N ARG A 58 15.70 -9.40 -21.68
CA ARG A 58 15.99 -10.22 -22.87
C ARG A 58 16.14 -9.36 -24.12
N ALA A 59 15.21 -8.44 -24.38
CA ALA A 59 15.20 -7.59 -25.57
C ALA A 59 16.41 -6.65 -25.67
N LEU A 60 16.94 -6.17 -24.53
CA LEU A 60 18.14 -5.32 -24.48
C LEU A 60 19.44 -6.07 -24.81
N GLY A 61 19.40 -7.41 -24.93
CA GLY A 61 20.54 -8.22 -25.34
C GLY A 61 21.77 -8.01 -24.44
N PRO A 62 22.96 -7.70 -24.98
CA PRO A 62 24.20 -7.60 -24.22
C PRO A 62 24.37 -6.27 -23.46
N ALA A 63 23.44 -5.32 -23.58
CA ALA A 63 23.58 -4.02 -22.92
C ALA A 63 23.53 -4.15 -21.39
N ARG A 64 24.33 -3.33 -20.68
CA ARG A 64 24.28 -3.23 -19.21
C ARG A 64 22.97 -2.59 -18.77
N LEU A 65 22.25 -3.26 -17.88
CA LEU A 65 21.00 -2.75 -17.31
C LEU A 65 21.16 -2.46 -15.82
N VAL A 66 20.70 -1.29 -15.44
CA VAL A 66 20.55 -0.88 -14.04
C VAL A 66 19.10 -0.50 -13.85
N THR A 67 18.41 -1.22 -12.97
CA THR A 67 17.02 -0.97 -12.59
C THR A 67 16.98 -0.29 -11.23
N LEU A 68 16.34 0.87 -11.18
CA LEU A 68 16.04 1.60 -9.95
C LEU A 68 14.52 1.56 -9.75
N ALA A 69 14.07 0.98 -8.65
CA ALA A 69 12.65 0.74 -8.40
C ALA A 69 12.15 1.46 -7.14
N ILE A 70 10.98 2.07 -7.24
CA ILE A 70 10.14 2.44 -6.09
C ILE A 70 9.10 1.35 -5.93
N SER A 71 9.03 0.73 -4.75
CA SER A 71 8.14 -0.39 -4.48
C SER A 71 6.87 0.07 -3.77
N ASP A 72 5.74 -0.08 -4.46
CA ASP A 72 4.38 -0.07 -3.93
C ASP A 72 3.87 -1.51 -3.65
N VAL A 73 4.77 -2.48 -3.58
CA VAL A 73 4.47 -3.89 -3.32
C VAL A 73 4.97 -4.27 -1.94
N VAL A 74 4.09 -4.83 -1.11
CA VAL A 74 4.46 -5.36 0.21
C VAL A 74 5.57 -6.40 0.06
N GLY A 75 6.68 -6.18 0.79
CA GLY A 75 7.85 -7.05 0.74
C GLY A 75 8.80 -6.83 -0.43
N SER A 76 8.55 -5.85 -1.30
CA SER A 76 9.48 -5.35 -2.33
C SER A 76 10.01 -6.41 -3.29
N ARG A 77 9.15 -7.37 -3.67
CA ARG A 77 9.52 -8.46 -4.57
C ARG A 77 9.79 -7.97 -6.00
N PRO A 78 11.03 -8.09 -6.53
CA PRO A 78 11.36 -7.55 -7.86
C PRO A 78 10.56 -8.15 -9.01
N ASP A 79 10.13 -9.42 -8.89
CA ASP A 79 9.36 -10.14 -9.90
C ASP A 79 7.87 -9.74 -9.94
N VAL A 80 7.43 -8.95 -8.96
CA VAL A 80 6.08 -8.41 -8.83
C VAL A 80 6.05 -6.93 -9.20
N ILE A 81 7.05 -6.14 -8.79
CA ILE A 81 7.14 -4.70 -9.11
C ILE A 81 7.13 -4.50 -10.63
N GLY A 82 6.10 -3.83 -11.14
CA GLY A 82 5.90 -3.63 -12.58
C GLY A 82 5.80 -4.93 -13.39
N SER A 83 5.42 -6.05 -12.76
CA SER A 83 5.47 -7.40 -13.33
C SER A 83 6.87 -7.86 -13.74
N GLY A 84 7.91 -7.33 -13.09
CA GLY A 84 9.30 -7.80 -13.18
C GLY A 84 9.90 -7.75 -14.59
N PRO A 85 9.90 -6.62 -15.32
CA PRO A 85 10.33 -6.59 -16.71
C PRO A 85 11.83 -6.85 -16.88
N THR A 86 12.62 -6.63 -15.84
CA THR A 86 14.08 -6.76 -15.86
C THR A 86 14.61 -7.92 -15.02
N VAL A 87 13.72 -8.78 -14.50
CA VAL A 87 14.11 -9.92 -13.65
C VAL A 87 13.53 -11.22 -14.20
N PRO A 88 14.21 -12.36 -14.00
CA PRO A 88 13.69 -13.65 -14.44
C PRO A 88 12.34 -13.96 -13.80
N ASP A 89 11.54 -14.73 -14.52
CA ASP A 89 10.22 -15.19 -14.10
C ASP A 89 10.26 -16.70 -13.80
N SER A 90 9.84 -17.08 -12.60
CA SER A 90 9.80 -18.49 -12.19
C SER A 90 8.54 -19.24 -12.64
N THR A 91 7.49 -18.52 -13.03
CA THR A 91 6.23 -19.12 -13.51
C THR A 91 6.36 -19.57 -14.96
N THR A 92 5.54 -20.50 -15.42
CA THR A 92 5.58 -21.08 -16.78
C THR A 92 4.27 -20.89 -17.53
N TYR A 93 4.26 -21.17 -18.83
CA TYR A 93 3.02 -21.28 -19.61
C TYR A 93 2.05 -22.31 -19.01
N GLY A 94 2.58 -23.40 -18.43
CA GLY A 94 1.79 -24.39 -17.70
C GLY A 94 1.09 -23.81 -16.48
N ASP A 95 1.80 -23.00 -15.68
CA ASP A 95 1.21 -22.29 -14.54
C ASP A 95 0.13 -21.30 -15.00
N ALA A 96 0.39 -20.56 -16.08
CA ALA A 96 -0.58 -19.61 -16.63
C ALA A 96 -1.88 -20.30 -17.10
N LEU A 97 -1.78 -21.45 -17.79
CA LEU A 97 -2.94 -22.26 -18.16
C LEU A 97 -3.66 -22.81 -16.94
N ALA A 98 -2.94 -23.34 -15.96
CA ALA A 98 -3.50 -23.87 -14.74
C ALA A 98 -4.29 -22.81 -13.96
N VAL A 99 -3.84 -21.56 -13.97
CA VAL A 99 -4.57 -20.43 -13.39
C VAL A 99 -5.91 -20.22 -14.11
N VAL A 100 -5.89 -20.13 -15.44
CA VAL A 100 -7.12 -19.92 -16.23
C VAL A 100 -8.14 -21.05 -15.98
N GLU A 101 -7.68 -22.29 -15.95
CA GLU A 101 -8.51 -23.48 -15.70
C GLU A 101 -9.05 -23.52 -14.27
N THR A 102 -8.19 -23.33 -13.27
CA THR A 102 -8.55 -23.38 -11.85
C THR A 102 -9.54 -22.27 -11.49
N ARG A 103 -9.35 -21.06 -12.06
CA ARG A 103 -10.24 -19.91 -11.89
C ARG A 103 -11.49 -19.98 -12.78
N ARG A 104 -11.61 -21.01 -13.63
CA ARG A 104 -12.72 -21.24 -14.56
C ARG A 104 -13.00 -20.01 -15.44
N VAL A 105 -11.94 -19.30 -15.81
CA VAL A 105 -12.02 -18.15 -16.70
C VAL A 105 -12.04 -18.66 -18.14
N ASN A 106 -12.91 -18.09 -18.96
CA ASN A 106 -12.91 -18.33 -20.40
C ASN A 106 -12.18 -17.16 -21.09
N PRO A 107 -10.87 -17.28 -21.39
CA PRO A 107 -10.12 -16.19 -21.98
C PRO A 107 -10.51 -16.02 -23.46
N PRO A 108 -10.19 -14.85 -24.07
CA PRO A 108 -10.29 -14.69 -25.51
C PRO A 108 -9.51 -15.76 -26.28
N HIS A 109 -9.98 -16.11 -27.48
CA HIS A 109 -9.40 -17.19 -28.28
C HIS A 109 -7.90 -17.02 -28.53
N ALA A 110 -7.47 -15.81 -28.89
CA ALA A 110 -6.06 -15.50 -29.12
C ALA A 110 -5.18 -15.72 -27.88
N VAL A 111 -5.70 -15.42 -26.68
CA VAL A 111 -5.01 -15.64 -25.41
C VAL A 111 -4.89 -17.14 -25.15
N TRP A 112 -5.99 -17.89 -25.31
CA TRP A 112 -5.98 -19.34 -25.14
C TRP A 112 -4.99 -20.02 -26.09
N GLU A 113 -5.05 -19.70 -27.38
CA GLU A 113 -4.14 -20.25 -28.38
C GLU A 113 -2.67 -19.92 -28.07
N HIS A 114 -2.37 -18.68 -27.68
CA HIS A 114 -1.01 -18.29 -27.34
C HIS A 114 -0.47 -19.07 -26.13
N LEU A 115 -1.25 -19.14 -25.04
CA LEU A 115 -0.84 -19.87 -23.84
C LEU A 115 -0.65 -21.37 -24.13
N ARG A 116 -1.55 -21.95 -24.93
CA ARG A 116 -1.45 -23.37 -25.33
C ARG A 116 -0.23 -23.63 -26.20
N ALA A 117 0.02 -22.79 -27.20
CA ALA A 117 1.19 -22.88 -28.05
C ALA A 117 2.49 -22.77 -27.23
N GLY A 118 2.53 -21.90 -26.21
CA GLY A 118 3.64 -21.82 -25.27
C GLY A 118 3.84 -23.09 -24.45
N ALA A 119 2.76 -23.67 -23.90
CA ALA A 119 2.82 -24.92 -23.15
C ALA A 119 3.24 -26.12 -24.01
N ASP A 120 2.88 -26.13 -25.30
CA ASP A 120 3.29 -27.13 -26.28
C ASP A 120 4.72 -26.88 -26.83
N GLY A 121 5.40 -25.82 -26.36
CA GLY A 121 6.80 -25.50 -26.72
C GLY A 121 6.98 -24.80 -28.06
N LEU A 122 5.90 -24.32 -28.68
CA LEU A 122 5.92 -23.59 -29.96
C LEU A 122 6.31 -22.12 -29.79
N VAL A 123 6.09 -21.55 -28.60
CA VAL A 123 6.50 -20.20 -28.23
C VAL A 123 7.57 -20.29 -27.14
N PRO A 124 8.68 -19.53 -27.26
CA PRO A 124 9.70 -19.50 -26.21
C PRO A 124 9.15 -18.98 -24.89
N GLU A 125 9.57 -19.63 -23.83
CA GLU A 125 9.21 -19.31 -22.46
C GLU A 125 9.83 -17.96 -21.98
N THR A 126 9.23 -17.31 -20.96
CA THR A 126 9.82 -16.16 -20.25
C THR A 126 11.20 -16.54 -19.68
N PRO A 127 12.14 -15.58 -19.57
CA PRO A 127 13.46 -15.83 -18.98
C PRO A 127 13.38 -16.51 -17.61
N LYS A 128 14.04 -17.66 -17.45
CA LYS A 128 13.99 -18.45 -16.21
C LYS A 128 15.17 -18.16 -15.28
N PRO A 129 15.00 -18.29 -13.94
CA PRO A 129 16.07 -18.00 -12.98
C PRO A 129 17.32 -18.88 -13.12
N ASP A 130 17.17 -20.11 -13.61
CA ASP A 130 18.25 -21.07 -13.85
C ASP A 130 19.02 -20.82 -15.15
N GLN A 131 18.45 -20.02 -16.05
CA GLN A 131 19.15 -19.54 -17.24
C GLN A 131 20.23 -18.55 -16.78
N ARG A 132 21.49 -19.00 -16.85
CA ARG A 132 22.63 -18.15 -16.47
C ARG A 132 22.65 -16.90 -17.32
N ASP A 133 22.30 -15.79 -16.68
CA ASP A 133 22.52 -14.49 -17.26
C ASP A 133 23.99 -14.10 -17.05
N VAL A 134 24.80 -14.20 -18.11
CA VAL A 134 26.23 -13.83 -18.11
C VAL A 134 26.46 -12.31 -18.01
N ARG A 135 25.45 -11.54 -17.57
CA ARG A 135 25.35 -10.09 -17.71
C ARG A 135 25.44 -9.37 -16.36
N PRO A 136 26.10 -8.20 -16.28
CA PRO A 136 26.03 -7.33 -15.11
C PRO A 136 24.67 -6.61 -15.09
N HIS A 137 23.66 -7.27 -14.53
CA HIS A 137 22.36 -6.66 -14.22
C HIS A 137 22.33 -6.25 -12.75
N LEU A 138 22.06 -4.97 -12.49
CA LEU A 138 21.86 -4.46 -11.14
C LEU A 138 20.40 -4.08 -10.95
N TYR A 139 19.76 -4.63 -9.92
CA TYR A 139 18.42 -4.23 -9.49
C TYR A 139 18.51 -3.63 -8.10
N CYS A 140 18.01 -2.41 -7.93
CA CYS A 140 18.03 -1.71 -6.66
C CYS A 140 16.64 -1.13 -6.38
N VAL A 141 16.03 -1.54 -5.28
CA VAL A 141 14.87 -0.86 -4.71
C VAL A 141 15.38 0.36 -3.97
N VAL A 142 15.11 1.56 -4.50
CA VAL A 142 15.61 2.83 -3.96
C VAL A 142 14.65 3.46 -2.95
N ALA A 143 13.37 3.09 -3.01
CA ALA A 143 12.37 3.48 -2.02
C ALA A 143 11.35 2.36 -1.84
N ASP A 144 11.00 2.10 -0.58
CA ASP A 144 9.96 1.16 -0.17
C ASP A 144 9.41 1.55 1.21
N ASN A 145 8.49 0.73 1.73
CA ASN A 145 7.83 0.98 3.00
C ASN A 145 8.83 1.09 4.17
N LEU A 146 9.92 0.31 4.17
CA LEU A 146 10.93 0.36 5.21
C LEU A 146 11.66 1.72 5.21
N VAL A 147 11.91 2.31 4.05
CA VAL A 147 12.47 3.66 3.96
C VAL A 147 11.54 4.69 4.61
N ALA A 148 10.23 4.63 4.36
CA ALA A 148 9.24 5.50 5.00
C ALA A 148 9.21 5.31 6.53
N LEU A 149 9.19 4.05 6.99
CA LEU A 149 9.20 3.71 8.42
C LEU A 149 10.47 4.21 9.12
N ARG A 150 11.64 4.10 8.49
CA ARG A 150 12.90 4.64 9.03
C ARG A 150 12.87 6.16 9.14
N GLY A 151 12.22 6.86 8.20
CA GLY A 151 11.98 8.29 8.30
C GLY A 151 11.11 8.66 9.51
N ALA A 152 10.00 7.94 9.70
CA ALA A 152 9.14 8.11 10.88
C ALA A 152 9.87 7.75 12.18
N GLU A 153 10.69 6.70 12.17
CA GLU A 153 11.51 6.26 13.30
C GLU A 153 12.51 7.34 13.73
N ALA A 154 13.26 7.90 12.78
CA ALA A 154 14.18 9.00 13.07
C ALA A 154 13.45 10.20 13.67
N ALA A 155 12.33 10.61 13.06
CA ALA A 155 11.52 11.73 13.56
C ALA A 155 10.98 11.50 14.98
N ALA A 156 10.60 10.28 15.33
CA ALA A 156 10.14 9.93 16.68
C ALA A 156 11.31 9.90 17.69
N ARG A 157 12.47 9.33 17.31
CA ARG A 157 13.68 9.33 18.16
C ARG A 157 14.15 10.75 18.47
N ASP A 158 14.15 11.64 17.49
CA ASP A 158 14.53 13.05 17.66
C ASP A 158 13.61 13.80 18.65
N ARG A 159 12.41 13.27 18.89
CA ARG A 159 11.44 13.78 19.86
C ARG A 159 11.48 13.05 21.21
N GLY A 160 12.47 12.19 21.43
CA GLY A 160 12.69 11.49 22.70
C GLY A 160 11.88 10.21 22.89
N TYR A 161 11.22 9.70 21.84
CA TYR A 161 10.53 8.42 21.91
C TYR A 161 11.50 7.25 21.74
N ARG A 162 11.29 6.20 22.53
CA ARG A 162 11.84 4.87 22.20
C ARG A 162 11.07 4.30 21.02
N THR A 163 11.77 3.80 20.01
CA THR A 163 11.13 3.36 18.77
C THR A 163 11.36 1.89 18.48
N LEU A 164 10.37 1.26 17.85
CA LEU A 164 10.51 -0.08 17.29
C LEU A 164 9.67 -0.21 16.02
N VAL A 165 10.32 -0.59 14.92
CA VAL A 165 9.62 -1.09 13.73
C VAL A 165 9.22 -2.55 13.97
N ILE A 166 7.92 -2.81 14.11
CA ILE A 166 7.36 -4.14 14.41
C ILE A 166 7.38 -5.01 13.15
N THR A 167 6.92 -4.46 12.02
CA THR A 167 6.84 -5.18 10.74
C THR A 167 6.75 -4.20 9.57
N THR A 168 7.20 -4.64 8.39
CA THR A 168 6.98 -3.97 7.09
C THR A 168 6.10 -4.81 6.16
N ARG A 169 5.40 -5.80 6.74
CA ARG A 169 4.59 -6.80 6.05
C ARG A 169 3.22 -6.94 6.73
N LEU A 170 2.69 -5.83 7.22
CA LEU A 170 1.35 -5.79 7.80
C LEU A 170 0.34 -6.03 6.68
N GLU A 171 -0.41 -7.11 6.78
CA GLU A 171 -1.51 -7.45 5.89
C GLU A 171 -2.68 -7.96 6.75
N GLY A 172 -3.90 -7.84 6.23
CA GLY A 172 -5.10 -8.28 6.93
C GLY A 172 -6.25 -7.29 6.80
N GLU A 173 -7.37 -7.65 7.40
CA GLU A 173 -8.58 -6.82 7.43
C GLU A 173 -8.35 -5.59 8.33
N ALA A 174 -8.60 -4.39 7.78
CA ALA A 174 -8.24 -3.12 8.41
C ALA A 174 -8.81 -2.97 9.83
N ARG A 175 -10.07 -3.36 10.05
CA ARG A 175 -10.70 -3.29 11.37
C ARG A 175 -10.10 -4.27 12.39
N GLU A 176 -9.63 -5.43 11.95
CA GLU A 176 -8.99 -6.42 12.83
C GLU A 176 -7.60 -5.94 13.23
N VAL A 177 -6.84 -5.42 12.26
CA VAL A 177 -5.54 -4.79 12.48
C VAL A 177 -5.67 -3.58 13.42
N GLY A 178 -6.73 -2.77 13.27
CA GLY A 178 -7.02 -1.64 14.15
C GLY A 178 -7.16 -2.04 15.62
N SER A 179 -7.90 -3.12 15.89
CA SER A 179 -8.01 -3.70 17.23
C SER A 179 -6.67 -4.20 17.77
N PHE A 180 -5.88 -4.88 16.92
CA PHE A 180 -4.55 -5.37 17.27
C PHE A 180 -3.59 -4.24 17.66
N VAL A 181 -3.50 -3.16 16.87
CA VAL A 181 -2.60 -2.03 17.17
C VAL A 181 -3.03 -1.23 18.39
N ALA A 182 -4.33 -1.16 18.68
CA ALA A 182 -4.82 -0.62 19.95
C ALA A 182 -4.35 -1.47 21.14
N GLY A 183 -4.39 -2.80 21.02
CA GLY A 183 -3.81 -3.71 22.02
C GLY A 183 -2.32 -3.45 22.26
N LEU A 184 -1.54 -3.20 21.20
CA LEU A 184 -0.14 -2.79 21.35
C LEU A 184 0.01 -1.48 22.14
N ALA A 185 -0.84 -0.47 21.87
CA ALA A 185 -0.80 0.80 22.59
C ALA A 185 -1.05 0.61 24.10
N VAL A 186 -2.06 -0.21 24.43
CA VAL A 186 -2.43 -0.56 25.81
C VAL A 186 -1.29 -1.32 26.51
N SER A 187 -0.67 -2.29 25.85
CA SER A 187 0.47 -3.04 26.42
C SER A 187 1.72 -2.18 26.61
N VAL A 188 1.98 -1.23 25.73
CA VAL A 188 3.07 -0.26 25.93
C VAL A 188 2.79 0.60 27.16
N LEU A 189 1.56 1.13 27.28
CA LEU A 189 1.18 2.06 28.35
C LEU A 189 1.17 1.37 29.72
N HIS A 190 0.53 0.20 29.84
CA HIS A 190 0.29 -0.44 31.13
C HIS A 190 1.30 -1.52 31.50
N ASP A 191 1.77 -2.30 30.53
CA ASP A 191 2.66 -3.44 30.79
C ASP A 191 4.13 -3.11 30.51
N GLY A 192 4.39 -1.96 29.86
CA GLY A 192 5.73 -1.57 29.46
C GLY A 192 6.34 -2.49 28.39
N LEU A 193 5.50 -3.11 27.55
CA LEU A 193 5.94 -4.04 26.52
C LEU A 193 5.80 -3.44 25.12
N PRO A 194 6.82 -3.55 24.25
CA PRO A 194 8.15 -4.12 24.51
C PRO A 194 9.06 -3.22 25.35
N PHE A 195 8.68 -1.95 25.52
CA PHE A 195 9.26 -1.00 26.46
C PHE A 195 8.18 0.05 26.81
N GLY A 196 8.25 0.61 28.03
CA GLY A 196 7.25 1.60 28.48
C GLY A 196 7.30 2.94 27.74
N PRO A 197 6.39 3.85 28.07
CA PRO A 197 6.39 5.20 27.51
C PRO A 197 7.63 6.03 27.95
N PRO A 198 8.02 7.10 27.22
CA PRO A 198 7.51 7.48 25.91
C PRO A 198 7.98 6.50 24.82
N ALA A 199 7.04 5.98 24.05
CA ALA A 199 7.26 4.90 23.09
C ALA A 199 6.49 5.13 21.79
N ALA A 200 7.11 4.74 20.68
CA ALA A 200 6.57 4.79 19.33
C ALA A 200 6.77 3.45 18.63
N LEU A 201 5.69 2.71 18.40
CA LEU A 201 5.73 1.50 17.58
C LEU A 201 5.31 1.84 16.16
N LEU A 202 6.06 1.31 15.20
CA LEU A 202 5.91 1.58 13.78
C LEU A 202 5.59 0.27 13.06
N LEU A 203 4.54 0.28 12.26
CA LEU A 203 4.15 -0.85 11.42
C LEU A 203 3.93 -0.34 10.01
N GLY A 204 4.22 -1.16 9.01
CA GLY A 204 3.87 -0.83 7.64
C GLY A 204 3.60 -2.07 6.80
N GLY A 205 2.97 -1.85 5.66
CA GLY A 205 2.37 -2.88 4.83
C GLY A 205 1.15 -2.30 4.12
N GLU A 206 0.14 -3.13 3.86
CA GLU A 206 -1.10 -2.71 3.22
C GLU A 206 -2.27 -3.58 3.72
N THR A 207 -3.26 -2.95 4.35
CA THR A 207 -4.47 -3.65 4.80
C THR A 207 -5.54 -3.65 3.70
N THR A 208 -6.57 -4.47 3.89
CA THR A 208 -7.73 -4.50 2.99
C THR A 208 -9.00 -4.22 3.77
N VAL A 209 -10.04 -3.77 3.07
CA VAL A 209 -11.39 -3.60 3.62
C VAL A 209 -12.35 -4.52 2.88
N HIS A 210 -13.05 -5.36 3.63
CA HIS A 210 -14.24 -6.03 3.12
C HIS A 210 -15.45 -5.08 3.16
N LEU A 211 -15.90 -4.64 1.99
CA LEU A 211 -17.05 -3.75 1.87
C LEU A 211 -18.35 -4.48 2.22
N ARG A 212 -19.02 -4.03 3.28
CA ARG A 212 -20.33 -4.50 3.77
C ARG A 212 -21.42 -3.44 3.59
N GLY A 213 -21.05 -2.17 3.60
CA GLY A 213 -21.95 -1.04 3.40
C GLY A 213 -21.59 -0.18 2.19
N ASN A 214 -22.30 0.93 2.07
CA ASN A 214 -22.14 1.94 1.02
C ASN A 214 -21.56 3.27 1.57
N GLY A 215 -20.88 3.21 2.71
CA GLY A 215 -20.23 4.34 3.35
C GLY A 215 -19.03 4.89 2.60
N HIS A 216 -18.43 5.94 3.17
CA HIS A 216 -17.24 6.59 2.64
C HIS A 216 -16.03 6.37 3.57
N GLY A 217 -14.89 6.00 3.01
CA GLY A 217 -13.67 5.75 3.78
C GLY A 217 -12.64 4.93 3.03
N GLY A 218 -11.54 4.65 3.70
CA GLY A 218 -10.48 3.77 3.23
C GLY A 218 -9.94 2.88 4.34
N ARG A 219 -8.95 2.06 4.00
CA ARG A 219 -8.37 1.06 4.90
C ARG A 219 -7.66 1.68 6.10
N ASN A 220 -6.98 2.82 5.91
CA ASN A 220 -6.28 3.50 7.00
C ASN A 220 -7.27 4.19 7.95
N GLN A 221 -8.33 4.78 7.39
CA GLN A 221 -9.43 5.35 8.18
C GLN A 221 -10.19 4.29 8.96
N GLU A 222 -10.49 3.14 8.34
CA GLU A 222 -11.18 2.02 8.99
C GLU A 222 -10.33 1.43 10.12
N LEU A 223 -9.03 1.25 9.90
CA LEU A 223 -8.07 0.83 10.93
C LEU A 223 -8.07 1.82 12.11
N ALA A 224 -7.98 3.12 11.83
CA ALA A 224 -7.99 4.15 12.86
C ALA A 224 -9.31 4.14 13.67
N LEU A 225 -10.47 4.06 13.02
CA LEU A 225 -11.76 3.99 13.70
C LEU A 225 -11.89 2.72 14.56
N ALA A 226 -11.43 1.58 14.06
CA ALA A 226 -11.42 0.35 14.83
C ALA A 226 -10.46 0.41 16.04
N ALA A 227 -9.31 1.07 15.89
CA ALA A 227 -8.42 1.35 17.01
C ALA A 227 -9.09 2.25 18.05
N ALA A 228 -9.81 3.31 17.63
CA ALA A 228 -10.53 4.19 18.55
C ALA A 228 -11.56 3.43 19.40
N LEU A 229 -12.30 2.49 18.81
CA LEU A 229 -13.24 1.63 19.54
C LEU A 229 -12.57 0.82 20.65
N ALA A 230 -11.34 0.35 20.43
CA ALA A 230 -10.59 -0.44 21.40
C ALA A 230 -9.83 0.43 22.42
N LEU A 231 -9.63 1.72 22.14
CA LEU A 231 -8.94 2.68 23.02
C LEU A 231 -9.90 3.55 23.84
N ASP A 232 -11.21 3.28 23.85
CA ASP A 232 -12.21 4.12 24.51
C ASP A 232 -11.83 4.49 25.96
N GLY A 233 -11.55 5.77 26.19
CA GLY A 233 -11.18 6.31 27.50
C GLY A 233 -9.74 6.02 27.96
N VAL A 234 -8.90 5.36 27.14
CA VAL A 234 -7.49 5.10 27.48
C VAL A 234 -6.67 6.39 27.30
N PRO A 235 -6.10 6.95 28.37
CA PRO A 235 -5.34 8.20 28.29
C PRO A 235 -3.96 7.98 27.65
N ASP A 236 -3.32 9.09 27.24
CA ASP A 236 -1.90 9.13 26.85
C ASP A 236 -1.45 8.20 25.71
N VAL A 237 -2.40 7.68 24.93
CA VAL A 237 -2.16 6.87 23.72
C VAL A 237 -2.74 7.52 22.48
N LEU A 238 -2.08 7.26 21.35
CA LEU A 238 -2.50 7.72 20.04
C LEU A 238 -2.15 6.68 18.98
N VAL A 239 -3.07 6.45 18.04
CA VAL A 239 -2.86 5.62 16.86
C VAL A 239 -3.09 6.47 15.63
N ALA A 240 -2.15 6.45 14.70
CA ALA A 240 -2.29 7.07 13.38
C ALA A 240 -2.04 6.02 12.30
N SER A 241 -2.81 6.04 11.22
CA SER A 241 -2.62 5.19 10.04
C SER A 241 -2.77 6.05 8.81
N LEU A 242 -1.86 5.93 7.85
CA LEU A 242 -1.92 6.70 6.61
C LEU A 242 -1.30 5.97 5.41
N GLY A 243 -1.90 6.18 4.24
CA GLY A 243 -1.34 5.84 2.93
C GLY A 243 -0.28 6.86 2.53
N THR A 244 0.90 6.38 2.14
CA THR A 244 2.04 7.26 1.82
C THR A 244 1.85 8.07 0.53
N ASP A 245 0.87 7.73 -0.30
CA ASP A 245 0.44 8.50 -1.48
C ASP A 245 -0.41 9.73 -1.16
N GLY A 246 -0.87 9.82 0.10
CA GLY A 246 -1.71 10.89 0.58
C GLY A 246 -3.20 10.68 0.32
N THR A 247 -3.59 9.47 -0.08
CA THR A 247 -4.98 9.08 -0.34
C THR A 247 -5.33 7.76 0.32
N ASP A 248 -6.56 7.62 0.79
CA ASP A 248 -7.06 6.41 1.43
C ASP A 248 -8.51 6.17 1.01
N GLY A 249 -8.73 5.11 0.23
CA GLY A 249 -10.01 4.86 -0.44
C GLY A 249 -10.38 5.99 -1.42
N PRO A 250 -11.66 6.12 -1.80
CA PRO A 250 -12.13 7.18 -2.68
C PRO A 250 -12.31 8.52 -1.94
N THR A 251 -11.35 8.92 -1.09
CA THR A 251 -11.44 10.12 -0.24
C THR A 251 -10.30 11.11 -0.50
N ASN A 252 -10.36 12.30 0.09
CA ASN A 252 -9.27 13.30 0.07
C ASN A 252 -8.29 13.16 1.26
N ALA A 253 -8.51 12.18 2.13
CA ALA A 253 -7.69 11.94 3.31
C ALA A 253 -6.65 10.86 3.01
N ALA A 254 -5.48 10.96 3.65
CA ALA A 254 -4.46 9.93 3.63
C ALA A 254 -4.76 8.82 4.65
N GLY A 255 -5.64 9.06 5.61
CA GLY A 255 -5.94 8.10 6.68
C GLY A 255 -6.57 8.77 7.89
N GLY A 256 -6.29 8.23 9.08
CA GLY A 256 -6.89 8.69 10.34
C GLY A 256 -5.91 8.70 11.52
N ILE A 257 -6.18 9.57 12.48
CA ILE A 257 -5.49 9.71 13.76
C ILE A 257 -6.51 9.73 14.90
N VAL A 258 -6.29 8.89 15.90
CA VAL A 258 -7.23 8.68 17.00
C VAL A 258 -6.49 8.55 18.33
N SER A 259 -7.19 8.82 19.42
CA SER A 259 -6.73 8.62 20.79
C SER A 259 -7.87 8.06 21.64
N GLY A 260 -7.63 7.77 22.92
CA GLY A 260 -8.73 7.36 23.80
C GLY A 260 -9.78 8.44 24.06
N ALA A 261 -9.54 9.70 23.66
CA ALA A 261 -10.53 10.77 23.70
C ALA A 261 -11.48 10.78 22.48
N THR A 262 -11.16 10.06 21.40
CA THR A 262 -11.94 10.09 20.15
C THR A 262 -13.37 9.58 20.34
N LEU A 263 -13.56 8.44 21.02
CA LEU A 263 -14.89 7.90 21.29
C LEU A 263 -15.73 8.76 22.26
N PRO A 264 -15.18 9.23 23.40
CA PRO A 264 -15.86 10.22 24.24
C PRO A 264 -16.36 11.43 23.44
N HIS A 265 -15.51 12.02 22.62
CA HIS A 265 -15.88 13.17 21.80
C HIS A 265 -16.99 12.84 20.79
N GLY A 266 -16.90 11.69 20.11
CA GLY A 266 -17.95 11.25 19.20
C GLY A 266 -19.30 11.03 19.89
N ARG A 267 -19.32 10.54 21.15
CA ARG A 267 -20.56 10.41 21.93
C ARG A 267 -21.18 11.77 22.27
N ASP A 268 -20.36 12.77 22.59
CA ASP A 268 -20.84 14.15 22.84
C ASP A 268 -21.48 14.76 21.59
N LEU A 269 -21.06 14.33 20.39
CA LEU A 269 -21.66 14.69 19.10
C LEU A 269 -22.87 13.82 18.69
N GLY A 270 -23.26 12.84 19.53
CA GLY A 270 -24.35 11.91 19.22
C GLY A 270 -24.02 10.85 18.16
N LEU A 271 -22.74 10.56 17.94
CA LEU A 271 -22.27 9.59 16.94
C LEU A 271 -22.06 8.20 17.55
N HIS A 272 -22.40 7.17 16.78
CA HIS A 272 -22.21 5.76 17.16
C HIS A 272 -21.12 5.10 16.31
N ALA A 273 -19.87 5.10 16.79
CA ALA A 273 -18.70 4.63 16.04
C ALA A 273 -18.84 3.24 15.41
N ARG A 274 -19.49 2.29 16.11
CA ARG A 274 -19.73 0.93 15.59
C ARG A 274 -20.60 0.93 14.33
N ASP A 275 -21.61 1.80 14.26
CA ASP A 275 -22.50 1.89 13.11
C ASP A 275 -21.77 2.44 11.89
N PHE A 276 -20.88 3.43 12.08
CA PHE A 276 -20.03 3.95 11.01
C PHE A 276 -19.06 2.87 10.52
N LEU A 277 -18.45 2.09 11.41
CA LEU A 277 -17.56 1.00 11.03
C LEU A 277 -18.28 -0.11 10.25
N GLU A 278 -19.47 -0.53 10.70
CA GLU A 278 -20.22 -1.61 10.03
C GLU A 278 -20.69 -1.22 8.63
N ARG A 279 -20.98 0.07 8.39
CA ARG A 279 -21.38 0.56 7.07
C ARG A 279 -20.21 1.05 6.20
N ASN A 280 -18.95 0.81 6.63
CA ASN A 280 -17.71 1.27 5.98
C ASN A 280 -17.65 2.80 5.77
N ASP A 281 -18.04 3.56 6.78
CA ASP A 281 -18.17 5.02 6.74
C ASP A 281 -17.20 5.73 7.69
N ALA A 282 -15.97 5.23 7.80
CA ALA A 282 -14.99 5.78 8.73
C ALA A 282 -14.65 7.26 8.45
N TYR A 283 -14.75 7.70 7.19
CA TYR A 283 -14.46 9.08 6.79
C TYR A 283 -15.29 10.08 7.59
N HIS A 284 -16.62 9.97 7.57
CA HIS A 284 -17.50 10.96 8.19
C HIS A 284 -17.39 10.95 9.73
N TYR A 285 -17.10 9.80 10.34
CA TYR A 285 -16.86 9.75 11.78
C TYR A 285 -15.58 10.50 12.15
N LEU A 286 -14.50 10.24 11.43
CA LEU A 286 -13.22 10.90 11.66
C LEU A 286 -13.28 12.38 11.31
N GLU A 287 -14.03 12.77 10.28
CA GLU A 287 -14.26 14.17 9.92
C GLU A 287 -14.93 14.91 11.08
N ALA A 288 -16.04 14.37 11.58
CA ALA A 288 -16.80 14.97 12.66
C ALA A 288 -16.01 15.05 13.98
N THR A 289 -15.09 14.12 14.22
CA THR A 289 -14.25 14.08 15.42
C THR A 289 -12.87 14.73 15.24
N GLY A 290 -12.58 15.30 14.06
CA GLY A 290 -11.30 15.93 13.75
C GLY A 290 -10.11 14.96 13.60
N GLY A 291 -10.38 13.68 13.39
CA GLY A 291 -9.41 12.60 13.27
C GLY A 291 -8.92 12.31 11.85
N LEU A 292 -9.30 13.08 10.83
CA LEU A 292 -8.78 12.89 9.46
C LEU A 292 -7.33 13.37 9.33
N LEU A 293 -6.50 12.57 8.65
CA LEU A 293 -5.16 12.99 8.23
C LEU A 293 -5.21 13.47 6.78
N ILE A 294 -5.07 14.79 6.58
CA ILE A 294 -5.07 15.41 5.24
C ILE A 294 -3.64 15.85 4.88
N THR A 295 -2.99 15.13 3.98
CA THR A 295 -1.64 15.49 3.47
C THR A 295 -1.68 16.15 2.10
N GLY A 296 -2.76 15.90 1.33
CA GLY A 296 -2.74 16.06 -0.12
C GLY A 296 -1.84 15.01 -0.81
N PRO A 297 -1.79 15.00 -2.15
CA PRO A 297 -0.98 14.05 -2.90
C PRO A 297 0.51 14.26 -2.61
N THR A 298 1.20 13.19 -2.21
CA THR A 298 2.62 13.26 -1.83
C THR A 298 3.56 13.08 -3.00
N GLY A 299 3.07 12.52 -4.12
CA GLY A 299 3.87 12.21 -5.31
C GLY A 299 4.70 10.93 -5.21
N THR A 300 4.48 10.09 -4.19
CA THR A 300 5.12 8.78 -4.03
C THR A 300 4.13 7.75 -3.48
N ASN A 301 4.37 6.45 -3.66
CA ASN A 301 3.59 5.42 -2.99
C ASN A 301 4.52 4.27 -2.57
N VAL A 302 4.57 4.00 -1.28
CA VAL A 302 5.27 2.87 -0.67
C VAL A 302 4.38 2.20 0.39
N ASN A 303 3.08 2.10 0.10
CA ASN A 303 2.01 1.52 0.92
C ASN A 303 1.72 2.33 2.20
N ASP A 304 1.27 1.68 3.27
CA ASP A 304 0.77 2.32 4.48
C ASP A 304 1.81 2.37 5.61
N VAL A 305 1.69 3.38 6.46
CA VAL A 305 2.41 3.52 7.71
C VAL A 305 1.41 3.66 8.87
N VAL A 306 1.59 2.83 9.89
CA VAL A 306 0.85 2.87 11.15
C VAL A 306 1.81 3.26 12.27
N LEU A 307 1.43 4.25 13.06
CA LEU A 307 2.15 4.74 14.22
C LEU A 307 1.30 4.54 15.47
N VAL A 308 1.86 3.88 16.47
CA VAL A 308 1.32 3.78 17.82
C VAL A 308 2.21 4.59 18.75
N LEU A 309 1.65 5.60 19.41
CA LEU A 309 2.34 6.40 20.42
C LEU A 309 1.75 6.14 21.80
N ALA A 310 2.61 5.99 22.79
CA ALA A 310 2.27 6.07 24.19
C ALA A 310 3.18 7.10 24.87
N ARG A 311 2.57 8.05 25.59
CA ARG A 311 3.29 9.10 26.32
C ARG A 311 3.45 8.73 27.79
N SER A 312 4.50 9.26 28.41
CA SER A 312 4.66 9.20 29.86
C SER A 312 3.97 10.43 30.46
N SER A 313 3.20 10.21 31.52
CA SER A 313 2.54 11.25 32.31
C SER A 313 3.52 12.25 32.96
N ASP A 314 4.82 11.92 33.03
CA ASP A 314 5.89 12.78 33.58
C ASP A 314 6.53 13.71 32.53
N VAL A 315 6.16 13.60 31.24
CA VAL A 315 6.57 14.59 30.23
C VAL A 315 5.65 15.81 30.36
N GLY A 316 6.03 16.68 31.31
CA GLY A 316 5.32 17.89 31.67
C GLY A 316 4.75 18.65 30.47
N THR A 317 3.53 19.11 30.67
CA THR A 317 2.78 20.24 30.08
C THR A 317 3.62 21.39 29.49
N ASN A 318 4.47 21.11 28.50
CA ASN A 318 5.20 22.12 27.74
C ASN A 318 5.16 21.91 26.22
N VAL A 319 4.32 20.99 25.74
CA VAL A 319 3.69 21.16 24.44
C VAL A 319 2.35 21.82 24.74
N ALA A 320 2.38 23.15 24.87
CA ALA A 320 1.18 23.96 24.83
C ALA A 320 0.31 23.47 23.66
N ALA A 321 -0.99 23.35 23.93
CA ALA A 321 -2.02 23.06 22.96
C ALA A 321 -1.65 23.59 21.57
N ALA A 322 -1.13 22.70 20.72
CA ALA A 322 -1.23 22.91 19.30
C ALA A 322 -2.72 22.70 19.00
N GLU A 323 -3.48 23.77 19.15
CA GLU A 323 -4.81 23.87 18.56
C GLU A 323 -4.67 23.35 17.13
N ILE A 324 -5.27 22.20 16.85
CA ILE A 324 -5.50 21.74 15.48
C ILE A 324 -6.50 22.73 14.89
N ARG A 325 -5.99 23.86 14.37
CA ARG A 325 -6.77 24.80 13.57
C ARG A 325 -6.66 24.39 12.11
N PRO A 326 -7.77 24.06 11.44
CA PRO A 326 -7.77 23.95 9.99
C PRO A 326 -7.75 25.37 9.41
N GLY A 327 -6.83 25.62 8.48
CA GLY A 327 -6.89 26.77 7.58
C GLY A 327 -5.85 27.87 7.83
N ALA A 328 -4.70 27.72 7.16
CA ALA A 328 -3.95 28.85 6.61
C ALA A 328 -2.96 28.35 5.55
N MET A 329 -3.43 28.15 4.31
CA MET A 329 -2.56 28.22 3.15
C MET A 329 -3.19 29.07 2.03
N SER A 330 -2.41 30.07 1.64
CA SER A 330 -2.43 30.85 0.39
C SER A 330 -3.49 31.96 0.22
N GLN A 331 -3.07 33.18 0.52
CA GLN A 331 -3.10 34.22 -0.52
C GLN A 331 -1.66 34.44 -0.99
N VAL A 332 -1.30 33.77 -2.09
CA VAL A 332 -0.23 34.25 -2.97
C VAL A 332 -0.96 34.92 -4.11
N SER A 333 -1.15 36.24 -4.00
CA SER A 333 -1.57 37.06 -5.11
C SER A 333 -0.50 37.00 -6.19
N ARG A 334 -0.90 36.53 -7.37
CA ARG A 334 -0.24 36.83 -8.63
C ARG A 334 -0.24 38.35 -8.78
N ASP A 335 0.93 38.97 -8.78
CA ASP A 335 1.08 40.28 -9.41
C ASP A 335 1.60 40.03 -10.81
N GLU A 336 0.71 40.31 -11.76
CA GLU A 336 0.97 40.33 -13.19
C GLU A 336 1.87 41.53 -13.48
N GLY A 337 2.99 41.28 -14.15
CA GLY A 337 3.72 42.33 -14.82
C GLY A 337 2.97 42.75 -16.07
N GLU A 338 2.55 44.00 -16.14
CA GLU A 338 2.45 44.76 -17.39
C GLU A 338 2.39 46.27 -17.11
N SER A 339 3.10 47.03 -17.96
CA SER A 339 3.09 48.50 -18.18
C SER A 339 3.91 49.42 -17.25
N GLN A 340 5.17 49.71 -17.62
CA GLN A 340 5.61 50.86 -18.43
C GLN A 340 7.13 50.84 -18.62
#